data_AF-S1P2R0-F1
#
_entry.id   AF-S1P2R0-F1
#
_cell.length_a   1.000
_cell.length_b   1.000
_cell.length_c   1.000
_cell.angle_alpha   90.00
_cell.angle_beta   90.00
_cell.angle_gamma   90.00
#
_symmetry.space_group_name_H-M   'P 1'
#
loop_
_entity.id
_entity.type
_entity.pdbx_description
1 polymer ?
#
loop_
_entity_poly.entity_id
_entity_poly.type
_entity_poly.pdbx_seq_one_letter_code
_entity_poly.pdbx_strand_id
1 'polypeptide(L)'
;MDISVIKPEHTNENTGLTIGKQTANKVSLEFMNLRCPYCKKWFFDSKETLNRAVAEGKLRRVIKLFDKEKPSLQRGNVMHQYVDTTNEATILQSIETIYQHQDEWGNLSLEEVATYAEEVLHLKRNTSHAAVKEAIVNEANQANIVFVPTIILGNHIFDENITEDELTQYINE
;
A
#
# COMPACT_ATOMS: atom_id res chain seq x y z
N MET A 1 -2.93 -13.16 11.22
CA MET A 1 -2.66 -11.92 11.99
C MET A 1 -3.62 -11.88 13.18
N ASP A 2 -3.20 -11.50 14.39
CA ASP A 2 -4.16 -11.20 15.47
C ASP A 2 -4.72 -9.79 15.24
N ILE A 3 -5.92 -9.72 14.68
CA ILE A 3 -6.57 -8.43 14.36
C ILE A 3 -7.22 -7.79 15.58
N SER A 4 -7.42 -8.53 16.68
CA SER A 4 -8.13 -8.04 17.87
C SER A 4 -7.38 -6.93 18.60
N VAL A 5 -6.06 -6.83 18.37
CA VAL A 5 -5.21 -5.81 18.97
C VAL A 5 -5.13 -4.53 18.15
N ILE A 6 -5.62 -4.53 16.91
CA ILE A 6 -5.61 -3.37 16.01
C ILE A 6 -6.70 -2.40 16.45
N LYS A 7 -6.35 -1.12 16.47
CA LYS A 7 -7.23 0.00 16.85
C LYS A 7 -7.53 0.85 15.62
N PRO A 8 -8.49 0.46 14.77
CA PRO A 8 -8.78 1.16 13.52
C PRO A 8 -9.18 2.63 13.74
N GLU A 9 -9.74 2.98 14.90
CA GLU A 9 -10.08 4.35 15.30
C GLU A 9 -8.87 5.29 15.44
N HIS A 10 -7.64 4.74 15.47
CA HIS A 10 -6.40 5.52 15.45
C HIS A 10 -5.79 5.64 14.05
N THR A 11 -6.50 5.21 13.02
CA THR A 11 -6.12 5.42 11.61
C THR A 11 -6.88 6.61 11.01
N ASN A 12 -6.46 7.06 9.83
CA ASN A 12 -7.11 8.17 9.13
C ASN A 12 -7.09 8.01 7.60
N GLU A 13 -7.96 8.74 6.94
CA GLU A 13 -8.13 8.67 5.48
C GLU A 13 -7.33 9.73 4.70
N ASN A 14 -6.55 10.57 5.41
CA ASN A 14 -5.87 11.74 4.84
C ASN A 14 -4.36 11.52 4.65
N THR A 15 -3.79 10.54 5.33
CA THR A 15 -2.36 10.22 5.28
C THR A 15 -2.14 9.05 4.34
N GLY A 16 -1.53 9.30 3.17
CA GLY A 16 -1.18 8.26 2.20
C GLY A 16 -1.52 8.64 0.76
N LEU A 17 -1.37 7.68 -0.14
CA LEU A 17 -1.65 7.81 -1.56
C LEU A 17 -3.13 7.54 -1.81
N THR A 18 -3.85 8.52 -2.35
CA THR A 18 -5.30 8.40 -2.55
C THR A 18 -5.63 8.02 -3.98
N ILE A 19 -6.48 7.00 -4.15
CA ILE A 19 -7.04 6.56 -5.43
C ILE A 19 -8.57 6.56 -5.33
N GLY A 20 -9.27 7.22 -6.26
CA GLY A 20 -10.71 7.29 -6.32
C GLY A 20 -11.32 8.56 -5.70
N LYS A 21 -12.64 8.69 -5.87
CA LYS A 21 -13.37 9.92 -5.56
C LYS A 21 -13.48 10.15 -4.04
N GLN A 22 -13.31 11.40 -3.61
CA GLN A 22 -13.54 11.79 -2.21
C GLN A 22 -14.98 11.54 -1.72
N THR A 23 -15.94 11.48 -2.65
CA THR A 23 -17.35 11.20 -2.37
C THR A 23 -17.69 9.71 -2.38
N ALA A 24 -16.71 8.81 -2.44
CA ALA A 24 -16.97 7.38 -2.42
C ALA A 24 -17.57 6.94 -1.08
N ASN A 25 -18.47 5.96 -1.13
CA ASN A 25 -19.21 5.49 0.05
C ASN A 25 -18.32 4.74 1.05
N LYS A 26 -17.26 4.08 0.57
CA LYS A 26 -16.32 3.30 1.37
C LYS A 26 -14.91 3.79 1.16
N VAL A 27 -14.11 3.65 2.21
CA VAL A 27 -12.68 3.92 2.18
C VAL A 27 -11.92 2.67 2.63
N SER A 28 -10.95 2.26 1.81
CA SER A 28 -9.98 1.22 2.12
C SER A 28 -8.68 1.88 2.58
N LEU A 29 -8.22 1.56 3.79
CA LEU A 29 -6.90 1.94 4.29
C LEU A 29 -5.96 0.75 4.16
N GLU A 30 -4.88 0.91 3.38
CA GLU A 30 -4.01 -0.21 3.01
C GLU A 30 -2.59 0.04 3.50
N PHE A 31 -2.17 -0.61 4.60
CA PHE A 31 -0.80 -0.54 5.10
C PHE A 31 0.06 -1.56 4.36
N MET A 32 0.98 -1.06 3.52
CA MET A 32 1.68 -1.84 2.51
C MET A 32 3.19 -1.61 2.59
N ASN A 33 3.99 -2.61 2.29
CA ASN A 33 5.42 -2.44 2.03
C ASN A 33 5.77 -3.06 0.67
N LEU A 34 6.45 -2.31 -0.19
CA LEU A 34 6.68 -2.73 -1.57
C LEU A 34 7.63 -3.92 -1.72
N ARG A 35 8.34 -4.34 -0.67
CA ARG A 35 9.11 -5.61 -0.65
C ARG A 35 8.27 -6.78 -0.13
N CYS A 36 7.18 -6.54 0.59
CA CYS A 36 6.44 -7.67 1.17
C CYS A 36 5.79 -8.53 0.06
N PRO A 37 6.05 -9.85 0.01
CA PRO A 37 5.46 -10.73 -1.00
C PRO A 37 3.95 -10.91 -0.78
N TYR A 38 3.48 -10.84 0.47
CA TYR A 38 2.06 -10.86 0.79
C TYR A 38 1.36 -9.58 0.34
N CYS A 39 2.05 -8.43 0.43
CA CYS A 39 1.55 -7.17 -0.14
C CYS A 39 1.47 -7.22 -1.67
N LYS A 40 2.45 -7.85 -2.33
CA LYS A 40 2.42 -8.12 -3.78
C LYS A 40 1.23 -9.00 -4.15
N LYS A 41 1.00 -10.09 -3.41
CA LYS A 41 -0.16 -10.99 -3.59
C LYS A 41 -1.48 -10.22 -3.47
N TRP A 42 -1.70 -9.49 -2.37
CA TRP A 42 -2.88 -8.65 -2.19
C TRP A 42 -3.09 -7.69 -3.36
N PHE A 43 -2.03 -6.98 -3.79
CA PHE A 43 -2.15 -5.99 -4.85
C PHE A 43 -2.61 -6.58 -6.18
N PHE A 44 -2.10 -7.75 -6.57
CA PHE A 44 -2.46 -8.38 -7.84
C PHE A 44 -3.79 -9.10 -7.79
N ASP A 45 -4.07 -9.84 -6.72
CA ASP A 45 -5.30 -10.62 -6.60
C ASP A 45 -6.52 -9.69 -6.54
N SER A 46 -6.46 -8.65 -5.70
CA SER A 46 -7.57 -7.69 -5.53
C SER A 46 -7.70 -6.68 -6.67
N LYS A 47 -6.75 -6.65 -7.63
CA LYS A 47 -6.59 -5.56 -8.61
C LYS A 47 -7.87 -5.27 -9.38
N GLU A 48 -8.49 -6.30 -9.93
CA GLU A 48 -9.67 -6.16 -10.79
C GLU A 48 -10.87 -5.62 -9.98
N THR A 49 -11.13 -6.24 -8.82
CA THR A 49 -12.23 -5.89 -7.93
C THR A 49 -12.11 -4.46 -7.41
N LEU A 50 -10.92 -4.07 -6.93
CA LEU A 50 -10.67 -2.71 -6.43
C LEU A 50 -10.77 -1.67 -7.56
N ASN A 51 -10.20 -1.94 -8.73
CA ASN A 51 -10.25 -1.00 -9.86
C ASN A 51 -11.69 -0.77 -10.33
N ARG A 52 -12.51 -1.82 -10.38
CA ARG A 52 -13.93 -1.72 -10.73
C ARG A 52 -14.69 -0.89 -9.70
N ALA A 53 -14.50 -1.18 -8.41
CA ALA A 53 -15.17 -0.45 -7.33
C ALA A 53 -14.79 1.05 -7.29
N VAL A 54 -13.52 1.36 -7.57
CA VAL A 54 -13.04 2.75 -7.70
C VAL A 54 -13.67 3.44 -8.91
N ALA A 55 -13.70 2.78 -10.07
CA ALA A 55 -14.30 3.34 -11.29
C ALA A 55 -15.81 3.61 -11.15
N GLU A 56 -16.52 2.73 -10.44
CA GLU A 56 -17.94 2.90 -10.08
C GLU A 56 -18.17 3.98 -9.01
N GLY A 57 -17.11 4.51 -8.40
CA GLY A 57 -17.20 5.50 -7.32
C GLY A 57 -17.67 4.93 -5.98
N LYS A 58 -17.69 3.60 -5.82
CA LYS A 58 -18.05 2.93 -4.57
C LYS A 58 -16.94 2.99 -3.54
N LEU A 59 -15.69 2.94 -4.01
CA LEU A 59 -14.51 2.83 -3.18
C LEU A 59 -13.53 3.98 -3.43
N ARG A 60 -12.95 4.51 -2.36
CA ARG A 60 -11.70 5.25 -2.35
C ARG A 60 -10.65 4.45 -1.61
N ARG A 61 -9.42 4.42 -2.12
CA ARG A 61 -8.29 3.72 -1.49
C ARG A 61 -7.31 4.75 -0.94
N VAL A 62 -6.76 4.47 0.23
CA VAL A 62 -5.68 5.23 0.85
C VAL A 62 -4.54 4.26 1.12
N ILE A 63 -3.59 4.21 0.18
CA ILE A 63 -2.44 3.32 0.24
C ILE A 63 -1.35 3.98 1.07
N LYS A 64 -1.00 3.34 2.19
CA LYS A 64 -0.02 3.78 3.17
C LYS A 64 1.25 2.95 3.00
N LEU A 65 2.24 3.53 2.33
CA LEU A 65 3.57 2.93 2.17
C LEU A 65 4.29 2.96 3.52
N PHE A 66 4.20 1.85 4.24
CA PHE A 66 4.65 1.68 5.60
C PHE A 66 6.08 1.16 5.64
N ASP A 67 7.01 2.05 5.95
CA ASP A 67 8.41 1.71 6.19
C ASP A 67 8.55 0.73 7.36
N LYS A 68 9.34 -0.32 7.16
CA LYS A 68 9.54 -1.38 8.16
C LYS A 68 11.00 -1.47 8.59
N GLU A 69 11.20 -1.75 9.87
CA GLU A 69 12.53 -1.98 10.47
C GLU A 69 13.13 -3.35 10.13
N LYS A 70 12.28 -4.34 9.80
CA LYS A 70 12.74 -5.69 9.44
C LYS A 70 13.73 -5.61 8.26
N PRO A 71 14.97 -6.13 8.37
CA PRO A 71 15.99 -5.97 7.33
C PRO A 71 15.56 -6.40 5.92
N SER A 72 14.74 -7.46 5.83
CA SER A 72 14.22 -7.93 4.55
C SER A 72 13.25 -6.96 3.88
N LEU A 73 12.62 -6.05 4.64
CA LEU A 73 11.62 -5.10 4.16
C LEU A 73 12.16 -3.68 3.98
N GLN A 74 13.36 -3.38 4.48
CA GLN A 74 14.01 -2.08 4.30
C GLN A 74 14.25 -1.72 2.82
N ARG A 75 14.40 -2.71 1.94
CA ARG A 75 14.45 -2.47 0.48
C ARG A 75 13.15 -1.86 -0.05
N GLY A 76 12.01 -2.22 0.55
CA GLY A 76 10.72 -1.62 0.25
C GLY A 76 10.70 -0.14 0.61
N ASN A 77 11.29 0.24 1.74
CA ASN A 77 11.41 1.64 2.18
C ASN A 77 12.20 2.49 1.17
N VAL A 78 13.19 1.89 0.48
CA VAL A 78 13.88 2.56 -0.63
C VAL A 78 12.91 2.75 -1.79
N MET A 79 12.25 1.69 -2.25
CA MET A 79 11.27 1.74 -3.35
C MET A 79 10.07 2.66 -3.09
N HIS A 80 9.66 2.87 -1.83
CA HIS A 80 8.60 3.82 -1.49
C HIS A 80 8.91 5.24 -1.96
N GLN A 81 10.19 5.61 -2.00
CA GLN A 81 10.65 6.92 -2.46
C GLN A 81 10.62 7.06 -3.99
N TYR A 82 10.23 6.03 -4.74
CA TYR A 82 10.19 6.04 -6.21
C TYR A 82 8.77 5.89 -6.77
N VAL A 83 7.74 5.91 -5.92
CA VAL A 83 6.35 5.93 -6.38
C VAL A 83 6.01 7.32 -6.91
N ASP A 84 5.62 7.39 -8.19
CA ASP A 84 5.14 8.61 -8.83
C ASP A 84 3.78 9.00 -8.25
N THR A 85 3.68 10.20 -7.67
CA THR A 85 2.46 10.72 -7.04
C THR A 85 1.80 11.86 -7.83
N THR A 86 2.09 11.97 -9.13
CA THR A 86 1.53 13.00 -10.00
C THR A 86 0.02 12.85 -10.14
N ASN A 87 -0.47 11.62 -10.28
CA ASN A 87 -1.90 11.30 -10.32
C ASN A 87 -2.15 9.83 -9.96
N GLU A 88 -3.42 9.46 -9.84
CA GLU A 88 -3.85 8.11 -9.45
C GLU A 88 -3.32 6.99 -10.37
N ALA A 89 -3.27 7.25 -11.68
CA ALA A 89 -2.79 6.26 -12.64
C ALA A 89 -1.28 6.03 -12.51
N THR A 90 -0.49 7.10 -12.33
CA THR A 90 0.97 6.97 -12.15
C THR A 90 1.33 6.33 -10.81
N ILE A 91 0.53 6.55 -9.76
CA ILE A 91 0.68 5.87 -8.47
C ILE A 91 0.55 4.36 -8.66
N LEU A 92 -0.57 3.91 -9.22
CA LEU A 92 -0.84 2.47 -9.38
C LEU A 92 0.15 1.82 -10.33
N GLN A 93 0.50 2.50 -11.44
CA GLN A 93 1.50 2.01 -12.39
C GLN A 93 2.87 1.86 -11.75
N SER A 94 3.32 2.83 -10.94
CA SER A 94 4.61 2.74 -10.26
C SER A 94 4.64 1.57 -9.27
N ILE A 95 3.60 1.43 -8.44
CA ILE A 95 3.47 0.33 -7.48
C ILE A 95 3.46 -1.02 -8.20
N GLU A 96 2.68 -1.13 -9.28
CA GLU A 96 2.61 -2.34 -10.09
C GLU A 96 3.99 -2.72 -10.66
N THR A 97 4.67 -1.78 -11.33
CA THR A 97 6.01 -2.00 -11.90
C THR A 97 7.01 -2.46 -10.84
N ILE A 98 7.00 -1.84 -9.66
CA ILE A 98 7.87 -2.22 -8.53
C ILE A 98 7.56 -3.65 -8.07
N TYR A 99 6.29 -4.03 -7.95
CA TYR A 99 5.90 -5.37 -7.56
C TYR A 99 6.21 -6.44 -8.62
N GLN A 100 6.05 -6.13 -9.91
CA GLN A 100 6.38 -7.05 -11.00
C GLN A 100 7.86 -7.48 -10.93
N HIS A 101 8.76 -6.56 -10.61
CA HIS A 101 10.20 -6.79 -10.54
C HIS A 101 10.70 -7.10 -9.11
N GLN A 102 9.79 -7.34 -8.15
CA GLN A 102 10.12 -7.48 -6.72
C GLN A 102 11.23 -8.51 -6.41
N ASP A 103 11.29 -9.60 -7.19
CA ASP A 103 12.27 -10.68 -6.98
C ASP A 103 13.67 -10.31 -7.52
N GLU A 104 13.75 -9.37 -8.45
CA GLU A 104 15.00 -8.89 -9.04
C GLU A 104 15.74 -7.94 -8.09
N TRP A 105 15.03 -6.95 -7.54
CA TRP A 105 15.62 -5.95 -6.65
C TRP A 105 15.55 -6.31 -5.17
N GLY A 106 14.64 -7.20 -4.77
CA GLY A 106 14.30 -7.45 -3.37
C GLY A 106 15.40 -8.08 -2.50
N ASN A 107 16.51 -8.53 -3.11
CA ASN A 107 17.67 -9.10 -2.44
C ASN A 107 18.94 -8.23 -2.53
N LEU A 108 18.89 -7.14 -3.30
CA LEU A 108 20.01 -6.22 -3.46
C LEU A 108 20.31 -5.45 -2.16
N SER A 109 21.46 -4.78 -2.11
CA SER A 109 21.74 -3.77 -1.09
C SER A 109 20.82 -2.55 -1.25
N LEU A 110 20.72 -1.70 -0.23
CA LEU A 110 19.84 -0.53 -0.28
C LEU A 110 20.26 0.48 -1.36
N GLU A 111 21.57 0.62 -1.60
CA GLU A 111 22.12 1.47 -2.66
C GLU A 111 21.77 0.91 -4.04
N GLU A 112 22.01 -0.38 -4.26
CA GLU A 112 21.67 -1.05 -5.52
C GLU A 112 20.15 -1.04 -5.80
N VAL A 113 19.29 -1.06 -4.77
CA VAL A 113 17.83 -0.89 -4.96
C VAL A 113 17.51 0.50 -5.50
N ALA A 114 18.17 1.55 -5.01
CA ALA A 114 17.99 2.90 -5.53
C ALA A 114 18.48 3.00 -6.98
N THR A 115 19.66 2.46 -7.27
CA THR A 115 20.18 2.36 -8.65
C THR A 115 19.23 1.58 -9.55
N TYR A 116 18.70 0.45 -9.11
CA TYR A 116 17.75 -0.35 -9.88
C TYR A 116 16.46 0.44 -10.18
N ALA A 117 15.94 1.19 -9.20
CA ALA A 117 14.76 2.03 -9.40
C ALA A 117 15.00 3.10 -10.49
N GLU A 118 16.17 3.72 -10.51
CA GLU A 118 16.51 4.81 -11.44
C GLU A 118 16.94 4.30 -12.82
N GLU A 119 17.81 3.31 -12.88
CA GLU A 119 18.46 2.86 -14.11
C GLU A 119 17.68 1.76 -14.83
N VAL A 120 17.00 0.88 -14.10
CA VAL A 120 16.26 -0.26 -14.68
C VAL A 120 14.77 0.05 -14.78
N LEU A 121 14.16 0.53 -13.70
CA LEU A 121 12.73 0.87 -13.71
C LEU A 121 12.44 2.27 -14.27
N HIS A 122 13.47 3.09 -14.49
CA HIS A 122 13.35 4.46 -14.96
C HIS A 122 12.43 5.34 -14.10
N LEU A 123 12.30 5.01 -12.82
CA LEU A 123 11.52 5.75 -11.85
C LEU A 123 12.31 6.94 -11.34
N LYS A 124 11.62 8.04 -11.08
CA LYS A 124 12.22 9.24 -10.51
C LYS A 124 11.98 9.26 -9.01
N ARG A 125 13.02 9.62 -8.27
CA ARG A 125 12.91 9.80 -6.83
C ARG A 125 11.87 10.88 -6.51
N ASN A 126 10.87 10.51 -5.74
CA ASN A 126 9.83 11.36 -5.21
C ASN A 126 10.22 11.88 -3.82
N THR A 127 10.58 13.16 -3.75
CA THR A 127 10.99 13.81 -2.49
C THR A 127 9.83 14.02 -1.52
N SER A 128 8.57 13.96 -1.97
CA SER A 128 7.39 14.13 -1.12
C SER A 128 7.18 12.97 -0.15
N HIS A 129 7.71 11.77 -0.45
CA HIS A 129 7.58 10.63 0.45
C HIS A 129 8.18 10.90 1.84
N ALA A 130 9.29 11.66 1.91
CA ALA A 130 9.94 12.00 3.16
C ALA A 130 9.02 12.76 4.13
N ALA A 131 8.06 13.53 3.62
CA ALA A 131 7.14 14.31 4.44
C ALA A 131 6.02 13.47 5.08
N VAL A 132 5.70 12.30 4.51
CA VAL A 132 4.56 11.47 4.93
C VAL A 132 4.95 10.16 5.62
N LYS A 133 6.18 9.66 5.42
CA LYS A 133 6.61 8.37 5.97
C LYS A 133 6.50 8.27 7.49
N GLU A 134 6.89 9.33 8.21
CA GLU A 134 6.85 9.34 9.68
C GLU A 134 5.41 9.38 10.19
N ALA A 135 4.53 10.09 9.49
CA ALA A 135 3.11 10.12 9.82
C ALA A 135 2.47 8.73 9.66
N ILE A 136 2.82 7.99 8.60
CA ILE A 136 2.35 6.61 8.38
C ILE A 136 2.85 5.67 9.48
N VAL A 137 4.14 5.76 9.85
CA VAL A 137 4.72 4.95 10.93
C VAL A 137 4.05 5.26 12.27
N ASN A 138 3.85 6.54 12.59
CA ASN A 138 3.19 6.96 13.82
C ASN A 138 1.72 6.52 13.88
N GLU A 139 0.99 6.65 12.77
CA GLU A 139 -0.39 6.16 12.64
C GLU A 139 -0.45 4.64 12.87
N ALA A 140 0.41 3.87 12.20
CA ALA A 140 0.46 2.43 12.37
C ALA A 140 0.77 2.04 13.83
N ASN A 141 1.70 2.73 14.49
CA ASN A 141 2.02 2.48 15.89
C ASN A 141 0.85 2.80 16.83
N GLN A 142 0.14 3.91 16.62
CA GLN A 142 -1.05 4.29 17.41
C GLN A 142 -2.19 3.28 17.22
N ALA A 143 -2.39 2.82 15.97
CA ALA A 143 -3.36 1.80 15.61
C ALA A 143 -2.92 0.36 15.94
N ASN A 144 -1.72 0.18 16.50
CA ASN A 144 -1.12 -1.12 16.81
C ASN A 144 -1.01 -2.06 15.58
N ILE A 145 -0.78 -1.49 14.40
CA ILE A 145 -0.57 -2.19 13.14
C ILE A 145 0.92 -2.51 13.00
N VAL A 146 1.26 -3.77 13.23
CA VAL A 146 2.66 -4.25 13.18
C VAL A 146 2.97 -4.98 11.87
N PHE A 147 1.98 -5.59 11.24
CA PHE A 147 2.15 -6.42 10.05
C PHE A 147 1.71 -5.71 8.77
N VAL A 148 2.17 -6.24 7.64
CA VAL A 148 1.78 -5.80 6.29
C VAL A 148 1.60 -7.06 5.41
N PRO A 149 0.57 -7.12 4.55
CA PRO A 149 -0.48 -6.12 4.40
C PRO A 149 -1.42 -6.10 5.60
N THR A 150 -1.96 -4.92 5.91
CA THR A 150 -3.12 -4.77 6.79
C THR A 150 -4.10 -3.86 6.08
N ILE A 151 -5.29 -4.37 5.81
CA ILE A 151 -6.35 -3.68 5.10
C ILE A 151 -7.48 -3.41 6.08
N ILE A 152 -7.95 -2.16 6.12
CA ILE A 152 -9.12 -1.75 6.89
C ILE A 152 -10.15 -1.22 5.90
N LEU A 153 -11.30 -1.89 5.81
CA LEU A 153 -12.41 -1.50 4.94
C LEU A 153 -13.69 -1.43 5.76
N GLY A 154 -14.10 -0.21 6.10
CA GLY A 154 -15.19 0.01 7.05
C GLY A 154 -14.85 -0.61 8.41
N ASN A 155 -15.65 -1.59 8.84
CA ASN A 155 -15.46 -2.28 10.12
C ASN A 155 -14.63 -3.58 9.98
N HIS A 156 -14.18 -3.91 8.78
CA HIS A 156 -13.45 -5.15 8.49
C HIS A 156 -11.95 -4.90 8.48
N ILE A 157 -11.21 -5.79 9.15
CA ILE A 157 -9.74 -5.78 9.18
C ILE A 157 -9.26 -7.14 8.69
N PHE A 158 -8.44 -7.16 7.64
CA PHE A 158 -7.97 -8.39 7.00
C PHE A 158 -6.59 -8.20 6.35
N ASP A 159 -6.08 -9.27 5.77
CA ASP A 159 -4.80 -9.34 5.07
C ASP A 159 -4.98 -10.01 3.68
N GLU A 160 -3.90 -10.49 3.06
CA GLU A 160 -3.91 -11.09 1.72
C GLU A 160 -4.70 -12.40 1.60
N ASN A 161 -5.21 -12.95 2.70
CA ASN A 161 -5.96 -14.20 2.71
C ASN A 161 -7.47 -14.04 2.47
N ILE A 162 -7.98 -12.79 2.38
CA ILE A 162 -9.37 -12.53 2.00
C ILE A 162 -9.70 -13.12 0.63
N THR A 163 -10.91 -13.63 0.47
CA THR A 163 -11.41 -14.11 -0.82
C THR A 163 -12.04 -12.97 -1.66
N GLU A 164 -12.14 -13.17 -2.98
CA GLU A 164 -12.81 -12.20 -3.86
C GLU A 164 -14.29 -11.97 -3.49
N ASP A 165 -14.98 -13.02 -3.03
CA ASP A 165 -16.38 -12.94 -2.60
C ASP A 165 -16.51 -12.10 -1.33
N GLU A 166 -15.65 -12.32 -0.33
CA GLU A 166 -15.62 -11.51 0.91
C GLU A 166 -15.27 -10.05 0.61
N LEU A 167 -14.26 -9.80 -0.23
CA LEU A 167 -13.87 -8.44 -0.61
C LEU A 167 -15.02 -7.72 -1.32
N THR A 168 -15.69 -8.41 -2.26
CA THR A 168 -16.85 -7.87 -2.97
C THR A 168 -18.00 -7.59 -2.01
N GLN A 169 -18.25 -8.48 -1.04
CA GLN A 169 -19.26 -8.27 -0.01
C GLN A 169 -18.95 -7.01 0.79
N TYR A 170 -17.74 -6.88 1.34
CA TYR A 170 -17.35 -5.74 2.20
C TYR A 170 -17.43 -4.39 1.47
N ILE A 171 -17.17 -4.36 0.16
CA ILE A 171 -17.31 -3.15 -0.67
C ILE A 171 -18.78 -2.74 -0.85
N ASN A 172 -19.72 -3.70 -0.87
CA ASN A 172 -21.14 -3.45 -1.17
C ASN A 172 -22.05 -3.32 0.07
N GLU A 173 -21.53 -3.53 1.29
CA GLU A 173 -22.25 -3.29 2.55
C GLU A 173 -22.62 -1.82 2.78
#